data_AF-A0A0S3SXI5-F1
#
_entry.id   AF-A0A0S3SXI5-F1
#
_cell.length_a   1.000
_cell.length_b   1.000
_cell.length_c   1.000
_cell.angle_alpha   90.00
_cell.angle_beta   90.00
_cell.angle_gamma   90.00
#
_symmetry.space_group_name_H-M   'P 1'
#
loop_
_entity.id
_entity.type
_entity.pdbx_description
1 polymer ?
#
loop_
_entity_poly.entity_id
_entity_poly.type
_entity_poly.pdbx_seq_one_letter_code
_entity_poly.pdbx_strand_id
1 'polypeptide(L)'
;MNIVFLLFMVYFVFFIYYLFRQIREMDEKEMEMERPTCPKWRPTEDQIRIMTNIYNYGVTHPSRAQIFEITTRIRAFGEAGEYNVQCWFSNHGNRVRRWQAELDPTGTLFSLLPLYMYGKTLTSSLSF
;
A
#
# COMPACT_ATOMS: atom_id res chain seq x y z
N MET A 1 12.58 50.50 -11.21
CA MET A 1 12.58 49.03 -11.33
C MET A 1 12.61 48.69 -12.81
N ASN A 2 13.69 48.09 -13.31
CA ASN A 2 13.97 47.96 -14.75
C ASN A 2 13.12 46.85 -15.39
N ILE A 3 12.48 47.13 -16.52
CA ILE A 3 11.64 46.19 -17.29
C ILE A 3 12.37 44.87 -17.59
N VAL A 4 13.68 44.92 -17.80
CA VAL A 4 14.55 43.75 -18.03
C VAL A 4 14.53 42.77 -16.85
N PHE A 5 14.45 43.27 -15.61
CA PHE A 5 14.38 42.42 -14.41
C PHE A 5 13.03 41.70 -14.30
N LEU A 6 11.94 42.39 -14.67
CA LEU A 6 10.61 41.79 -14.71
C LEU A 6 10.52 40.68 -15.77
N LEU A 7 11.06 40.92 -16.96
CA LEU A 7 11.10 39.89 -18.00
C LEU A 7 11.95 38.69 -17.56
N PHE A 8 13.13 38.93 -16.97
CA PHE A 8 13.96 37.84 -16.42
C PHE A 8 13.21 37.02 -15.36
N MET A 9 12.52 37.68 -14.43
CA MET A 9 11.72 37.01 -13.39
C MET A 9 10.58 36.17 -14.00
N VAL A 10 9.87 36.71 -14.99
CA VAL A 10 8.80 35.97 -15.68
C VAL A 10 9.37 34.76 -16.42
N TYR A 11 10.43 34.92 -17.20
CA TYR A 11 11.10 33.81 -17.87
C TYR A 11 11.63 32.76 -16.89
N PHE A 12 12.17 33.18 -15.75
CA PHE A 12 12.66 32.28 -14.70
C PHE A 12 11.52 31.46 -14.08
N VAL A 13 10.38 32.09 -13.77
CA VAL A 13 9.20 31.38 -13.26
C VAL A 13 8.66 30.39 -14.29
N PHE A 14 8.59 30.77 -15.57
CA PHE A 14 8.22 29.84 -16.64
C PHE A 14 9.22 28.70 -16.77
N PHE A 15 10.52 28.96 -16.71
CA PHE A 15 11.56 27.94 -16.75
C PHE A 15 11.44 26.95 -15.60
N ILE A 16 11.20 27.44 -14.37
CA ILE A 16 10.96 26.60 -13.20
C ILE A 16 9.68 25.78 -13.38
N TYR A 17 8.59 26.37 -13.88
CA TYR A 17 7.36 25.64 -14.18
C TYR A 17 7.57 24.54 -15.23
N TYR A 18 8.30 24.83 -16.31
CA TYR A 18 8.64 23.84 -17.34
C TYR A 18 9.55 22.73 -16.81
N LEU A 19 10.53 23.06 -15.96
CA LEU A 19 11.41 22.09 -15.32
C LEU A 19 10.61 21.17 -14.38
N PHE A 20 9.73 21.73 -13.55
CA PHE A 20 8.83 20.94 -12.69
C PHE A 20 7.85 20.09 -13.49
N ARG A 21 7.32 20.61 -14.60
CA ARG A 21 6.47 19.85 -15.52
C ARG A 21 7.24 18.67 -16.13
N GLN A 22 8.49 18.88 -16.52
CA GLN A 22 9.32 17.83 -17.09
C GLN A 22 9.71 16.76 -16.06
N ILE A 23 9.98 17.17 -14.80
CA ILE A 23 10.21 16.24 -13.69
C ILE A 23 8.95 15.40 -13.41
N ARG A 24 7.77 16.04 -13.36
CA ARG A 24 6.49 15.33 -13.16
C ARG A 24 6.17 14.37 -14.31
N GLU A 25 6.40 14.78 -15.56
CA GLU A 25 6.21 13.92 -16.73
C GLU A 25 7.20 12.75 -16.75
N MET A 26 8.40 12.90 -16.20
CA MET A 26 9.35 11.80 -16.03
C MET A 26 8.87 10.79 -14.98
N ASP A 27 8.40 11.26 -13.82
CA ASP A 27 7.80 10.40 -12.78
C ASP A 27 6.55 9.66 -13.31
N GLU A 28 5.70 10.33 -14.10
CA GLU A 28 4.51 9.71 -14.70
C GLU A 28 4.87 8.69 -15.80
N LYS A 29 5.87 8.96 -16.63
CA LYS A 29 6.33 8.02 -17.67
C LYS A 29 7.07 6.81 -17.10
N GLU A 30 7.80 6.98 -16.00
CA GLU A 30 8.39 5.87 -15.25
C GLU A 30 7.30 4.98 -14.65
N MET A 31 6.24 5.58 -14.11
CA MET A 31 5.06 4.86 -13.59
C MET A 31 4.27 4.13 -14.70
N GLU A 32 4.23 4.66 -15.92
CA GLU A 32 3.55 4.03 -17.05
C GLU A 32 4.35 2.86 -17.66
N MET A 33 5.68 2.92 -17.64
CA MET A 33 6.58 1.87 -18.14
C MET A 33 6.58 0.61 -17.26
N GLU A 34 6.17 0.71 -15.99
CA GLU A 34 6.01 -0.42 -15.06
C GLU A 34 4.61 -1.07 -15.08
N ARG A 35 3.81 -0.87 -16.13
CA ARG A 35 2.69 -1.78 -16.40
C ARG A 35 3.06 -2.80 -17.47
N PRO A 36 3.93 -3.79 -17.18
CA PRO A 36 3.87 -5.01 -17.96
C PRO A 36 2.44 -5.53 -17.83
N THR A 37 1.95 -6.16 -18.89
CA THR A 37 0.81 -7.07 -18.86
C THR A 37 1.14 -8.24 -17.93
N CYS A 38 1.32 -7.96 -16.64
CA CYS A 38 1.63 -8.93 -15.62
C CYS A 38 0.33 -9.73 -15.46
N PRO A 39 0.36 -11.05 -15.67
CA PRO A 39 -0.81 -11.88 -15.41
C PRO A 39 -1.33 -11.54 -14.01
N LYS A 40 -2.65 -11.27 -13.91
CA LYS A 40 -3.30 -10.85 -12.66
C LYS A 40 -2.80 -11.73 -11.52
N TRP A 41 -1.99 -11.13 -10.64
CA TRP A 41 -1.33 -11.86 -9.57
C TRP A 41 -2.36 -12.61 -8.73
N ARG A 42 -2.17 -13.93 -8.62
CA ARG A 42 -2.99 -14.82 -7.79
C ARG A 42 -2.11 -15.27 -6.63
N PRO A 43 -2.22 -14.64 -5.45
CA PRO A 43 -1.38 -15.01 -4.32
C PRO A 43 -1.65 -16.45 -3.91
N THR A 44 -0.58 -17.19 -3.60
CA THR A 44 -0.72 -18.56 -3.05
C THR A 44 -1.17 -18.51 -1.59
N GLU A 45 -1.72 -19.61 -1.08
CA GLU A 45 -2.23 -19.66 0.30
C GLU A 45 -1.14 -19.32 1.33
N ASP A 46 0.10 -19.77 1.08
CA ASP A 46 1.24 -19.45 1.94
C ASP A 46 1.60 -17.96 1.93
N GLN A 47 1.55 -17.31 0.75
CA GLN A 47 1.77 -15.86 0.63
C GLN A 47 0.69 -15.09 1.40
N ILE A 48 -0.59 -15.48 1.26
CA ILE A 48 -1.71 -14.88 1.99
C ILE A 48 -1.52 -15.06 3.49
N ARG A 49 -1.16 -16.26 3.94
CA ARG A 49 -0.94 -16.56 5.36
C ARG A 49 0.14 -15.68 5.96
N ILE A 50 1.28 -15.51 5.27
CA ILE A 50 2.38 -14.67 5.76
C ILE A 50 1.95 -13.20 5.86
N MET A 51 1.34 -12.64 4.81
CA MET A 51 0.88 -11.24 4.82
C MET A 51 -0.19 -11.00 5.88
N THR A 52 -1.11 -11.96 6.05
CA THR A 52 -2.16 -11.92 7.09
C THR A 52 -1.55 -11.95 8.48
N ASN A 53 -0.59 -12.83 8.75
CA ASN A 53 0.09 -12.87 10.04
C ASN A 53 0.79 -11.54 10.34
N ILE A 54 1.46 -10.93 9.36
CA ILE A 54 2.16 -9.65 9.53
C ILE A 54 1.18 -8.51 9.83
N TYR A 55 0.08 -8.44 9.08
CA TYR A 55 -1.03 -7.54 9.38
C TYR A 55 -1.55 -7.79 10.80
N ASN A 56 -1.61 -9.06 11.19
CA ASN A 56 -2.15 -9.45 12.47
C ASN A 56 -1.28 -9.06 13.68
N TYR A 57 0.03 -8.94 13.47
CA TYR A 57 0.95 -8.39 14.47
C TYR A 57 0.92 -6.86 14.55
N GLY A 58 0.00 -6.19 13.86
CA GLY A 58 -0.23 -4.75 13.93
C GLY A 58 0.40 -3.95 12.79
N VAL A 59 1.09 -4.60 11.84
CA VAL A 59 1.67 -3.92 10.67
C VAL A 59 0.58 -3.72 9.63
N THR A 60 -0.23 -2.68 9.80
CA THR A 60 -1.34 -2.36 8.89
C THR A 60 -0.92 -1.50 7.70
N HIS A 61 0.12 -0.67 7.88
CA HIS A 61 0.68 0.23 6.87
C HIS A 61 2.20 0.03 6.81
N PRO A 62 2.68 -1.02 6.11
CA PRO A 62 4.11 -1.30 6.03
C PRO A 62 4.85 -0.16 5.30
N SER A 63 6.02 0.22 5.82
CA SER A 63 6.92 1.16 5.15
C SER A 63 7.50 0.56 3.87
N ARG A 64 8.12 1.38 3.01
CA ARG A 64 8.75 0.90 1.77
C ARG A 64 9.77 -0.22 2.01
N ALA A 65 10.57 -0.10 3.07
CA ALA A 65 11.54 -1.14 3.46
C ALA A 65 10.84 -2.44 3.88
N GLN A 66 9.74 -2.34 4.63
CA GLN A 66 8.94 -3.51 5.03
C GLN A 66 8.23 -4.14 3.82
N ILE A 67 7.74 -3.34 2.87
CA ILE A 67 7.15 -3.85 1.61
C ILE A 67 8.20 -4.66 0.85
N PHE A 68 9.41 -4.15 0.70
CA PHE A 68 10.52 -4.87 0.06
C PHE A 68 10.87 -6.18 0.78
N GLU A 69 10.97 -6.14 2.11
CA GLU A 69 11.25 -7.31 2.94
C GLU A 69 10.16 -8.38 2.83
N ILE A 70 8.88 -7.97 2.95
CA ILE A 70 7.72 -8.85 2.81
C ILE A 70 7.72 -9.48 1.42
N THR A 71 7.92 -8.67 0.37
CA THR A 71 7.99 -9.14 -1.02
C THR A 71 9.07 -10.20 -1.19
N THR A 72 10.28 -9.93 -0.67
CA THR A 72 11.40 -10.87 -0.72
C THR A 72 11.07 -12.18 0.00
N ARG A 73 10.41 -12.10 1.16
CA ARG A 73 10.00 -13.27 1.94
C ARG A 73 8.94 -14.12 1.24
N ILE A 74 7.94 -13.49 0.63
CA ILE A 74 6.82 -14.21 -0.02
C ILE A 74 7.17 -14.72 -1.42
N ARG A 75 8.23 -14.18 -2.05
CA ARG A 75 8.77 -14.67 -3.33
C ARG A 75 9.22 -16.13 -3.28
N ALA A 76 9.60 -16.62 -2.10
CA ALA A 76 9.93 -18.04 -1.90
C ALA A 76 8.73 -18.97 -2.15
N PHE A 77 7.50 -18.44 -2.14
CA PHE A 77 6.25 -19.21 -2.28
C PHE A 77 5.49 -18.92 -3.58
N GLY A 78 6.11 -18.19 -4.53
CA GLY A 78 5.53 -17.83 -5.82
C GLY A 78 5.94 -16.44 -6.29
N GLU A 79 5.60 -16.08 -7.53
CA GLU A 79 5.87 -14.74 -8.07
C GLU A 79 5.15 -13.66 -7.25
N ALA A 80 5.88 -12.61 -6.86
CA ALA A 80 5.33 -11.46 -6.14
C ALA A 80 6.18 -10.20 -6.39
N GLY A 81 5.52 -9.08 -6.63
CA GLY A 81 6.12 -7.74 -6.69
C GLY A 81 5.73 -6.87 -5.50
N GLU A 82 6.44 -5.76 -5.31
CA GLU A 82 6.16 -4.80 -4.23
C GLU A 82 4.77 -4.20 -4.35
N TYR A 83 4.35 -3.88 -5.59
CA TYR A 83 3.00 -3.41 -5.89
C TYR A 83 1.92 -4.39 -5.39
N ASN A 84 2.14 -5.69 -5.58
CA ASN A 84 1.18 -6.72 -5.14
C ASN A 84 1.01 -6.71 -3.61
N VAL A 85 2.12 -6.57 -2.87
CA VAL A 85 2.11 -6.47 -1.41
C VAL A 85 1.42 -5.19 -0.97
N GLN A 86 1.78 -4.04 -1.54
CA GLN A 86 1.15 -2.76 -1.22
C GLN A 86 -0.37 -2.78 -1.46
N CYS A 87 -0.80 -3.31 -2.61
CA CYS A 87 -2.21 -3.49 -2.93
C CYS A 87 -2.90 -4.44 -1.96
N TRP A 88 -2.26 -5.54 -1.57
CA TRP A 88 -2.84 -6.48 -0.62
C TRP A 88 -3.10 -5.81 0.74
N PHE A 89 -2.12 -5.10 1.31
CA PHE A 89 -2.27 -4.42 2.61
C PHE A 89 -3.34 -3.32 2.55
N SER A 90 -3.35 -2.53 1.47
CA SER A 90 -4.35 -1.46 1.27
C SER A 90 -5.77 -2.03 1.13
N ASN A 91 -5.95 -3.05 0.30
CA ASN A 91 -7.24 -3.69 0.09
C ASN A 91 -7.73 -4.43 1.33
N HIS A 92 -6.82 -5.11 2.04
CA HIS A 92 -7.14 -5.81 3.28
C HIS A 92 -7.61 -4.83 4.36
N GLY A 93 -6.88 -3.73 4.58
CA GLY A 93 -7.28 -2.68 5.51
C GLY A 93 -8.62 -2.03 5.14
N ASN A 94 -8.84 -1.74 3.86
CA ASN A 94 -10.13 -1.21 3.38
C ASN A 94 -11.29 -2.18 3.60
N ARG A 95 -11.07 -3.48 3.36
CA ARG A 95 -12.07 -4.51 3.67
C ARG A 95 -12.36 -4.50 5.16
N VAL A 96 -11.35 -4.62 6.02
CA VAL A 96 -11.52 -4.62 7.48
C VAL A 96 -12.30 -3.40 7.93
N ARG A 97 -11.97 -2.20 7.45
CA ARG A 97 -12.68 -0.96 7.78
C ARG A 97 -14.14 -0.95 7.27
N ARG A 98 -14.41 -1.51 6.09
CA ARG A 98 -15.79 -1.61 5.57
C ARG A 98 -16.62 -2.59 6.40
N TRP A 99 -16.09 -3.78 6.66
CA TRP A 99 -16.72 -4.76 7.55
C TRP A 99 -16.95 -4.16 8.94
N GLN A 100 -16.02 -3.34 9.41
CA GLN A 100 -16.16 -2.62 10.67
C GLN A 100 -17.37 -1.70 10.69
N ALA A 101 -17.48 -0.84 9.67
CA ALA A 101 -18.57 0.12 9.57
C ALA A 101 -19.94 -0.56 9.40
N GLU A 102 -19.97 -1.77 8.85
CA GLU A 102 -21.19 -2.56 8.71
C GLU A 102 -21.61 -3.24 10.02
N LEU A 103 -20.66 -3.76 10.80
CA LEU A 103 -20.93 -4.42 12.08
C LEU A 103 -21.19 -3.44 13.23
N ASP A 104 -20.54 -2.28 13.19
CA ASP A 104 -20.73 -1.21 14.15
C ASP A 104 -20.82 0.15 13.44
N PRO A 105 -22.03 0.55 13.01
CA PRO A 105 -22.24 1.84 12.36
C PRO A 105 -22.05 3.01 13.31
N THR A 106 -21.94 2.77 14.63
CA THR A 106 -21.91 3.81 15.67
C THR A 106 -20.49 4.12 16.14
N GLY A 107 -19.51 3.26 15.87
CA GLY A 107 -18.10 3.45 16.23
C GLY A 107 -17.78 3.18 17.71
N THR A 108 -18.70 2.57 18.45
CA THR A 108 -18.63 2.34 19.89
C THR A 108 -17.99 0.99 20.25
N LEU A 109 -17.89 0.05 19.32
CA LEU A 109 -17.38 -1.33 19.46
C LEU A 109 -15.93 -1.49 18.97
N PHE A 110 -15.16 -0.41 18.83
CA PHE A 110 -13.75 -0.48 18.40
C PHE A 110 -12.91 -1.48 19.23
N SER A 111 -13.24 -1.66 20.51
CA SER A 111 -12.58 -2.58 21.43
C SER A 111 -13.22 -3.97 21.54
N LEU A 112 -14.38 -4.19 20.92
CA LEU A 112 -15.16 -5.44 21.03
C LEU A 112 -15.22 -6.25 19.74
N LEU A 113 -14.51 -5.79 18.70
CA LEU A 113 -14.36 -6.57 17.50
C LEU A 113 -13.59 -7.84 17.78
N PRO A 114 -14.18 -9.00 17.47
CA PRO A 114 -13.54 -10.25 17.78
C PRO A 114 -12.19 -10.40 17.08
N LEU A 115 -11.17 -10.75 17.89
CA LEU A 115 -9.83 -11.14 17.46
C LEU A 115 -9.82 -12.30 16.42
N TYR A 116 -10.96 -12.96 16.15
CA TYR A 116 -11.04 -14.06 15.19
C TYR A 116 -10.82 -13.63 13.73
N MET A 117 -10.82 -12.33 13.42
CA MET A 117 -10.31 -11.82 12.13
C MET A 117 -8.78 -11.89 12.03
N TYR A 118 -8.07 -12.13 13.14
CA TYR A 118 -6.62 -12.16 13.26
C TYR A 118 -6.04 -13.57 13.56
N GLY A 119 -6.86 -14.62 13.57
CA GLY A 119 -6.34 -15.97 13.79
C GLY A 119 -7.41 -17.05 13.67
N LYS A 120 -7.37 -17.82 12.58
CA LYS A 120 -8.01 -19.13 12.53
C LYS A 120 -7.34 -20.17 13.46
N THR A 121 -6.38 -19.79 14.33
CA THR A 121 -5.53 -20.74 15.07
C THR A 121 -5.09 -20.27 16.47
N LEU A 122 -5.95 -19.64 17.28
CA LEU A 122 -5.64 -19.43 18.71
C LEU A 122 -6.75 -19.82 19.70
N THR A 123 -7.80 -20.53 19.26
CA THR A 123 -8.82 -21.07 20.18
C THR A 123 -9.11 -22.56 20.01
N SER A 124 -8.18 -23.33 19.43
CA SER A 124 -8.18 -24.80 19.57
C SER A 124 -7.44 -25.27 20.84
N SER A 125 -6.90 -24.36 21.66
CA SER A 125 -6.03 -24.70 22.80
C SER A 125 -6.40 -24.07 24.14
N LEU A 126 -7.61 -23.55 24.32
CA LEU A 126 -8.15 -23.28 25.65
C LEU A 126 -9.32 -24.24 25.91
N SER A 127 -8.95 -25.51 26.03
CA SER A 127 -9.69 -26.50 26.80
C SER A 127 -9.51 -26.19 28.28
N PHE A 128 -10.59 -25.82 28.95
CA PHE A 128 -10.89 -26.23 30.32
C PHE A 128 -12.36 -26.65 30.34
#